data_AF-U4QCN3-F1
#
_entry.id   AF-U4QCN3-F1
#
_cell.length_a   1.000
_cell.length_b   1.000
_cell.length_c   1.000
_cell.angle_alpha   90.00
_cell.angle_beta   90.00
_cell.angle_gamma   90.00
#
_symmetry.space_group_name_H-M   'P 1'
#
loop_
_entity.id
_entity.type
_entity.pdbx_description
1 polymer ?
#
loop_
_entity_poly.entity_id
_entity_poly.type
_entity_poly.pdbx_seq_one_letter_code
_entity_poly.pdbx_strand_id
1 'polypeptide(L)'
;MRPGVLILGLAIALIPALADAHNCKCRNRGVMFQLGQTSCLRVDGGSYLARCEMKLNVSSWTKIQDGCPVTQRVESISSSAYH
;
A
#
# COMPACT_ATOMS: atom_id res chain seq x y z
N MET A 1 -41.12 16.31 -39.05
CA MET A 1 -39.95 15.76 -38.34
C MET A 1 -39.58 16.74 -37.24
N ARG A 2 -39.79 16.39 -35.96
CA ARG A 2 -39.71 17.32 -34.82
C ARG A 2 -38.25 17.44 -34.34
N PRO A 3 -37.58 18.60 -34.48
CA PRO A 3 -36.14 18.76 -34.19
C PRO A 3 -35.80 18.72 -32.68
N GLY A 4 -36.80 18.72 -31.80
CA GLY A 4 -36.61 18.78 -30.34
C GLY A 4 -36.05 17.52 -29.67
N VAL A 5 -36.01 16.37 -30.36
CA VAL A 5 -35.51 15.11 -29.77
C VAL A 5 -33.98 15.05 -29.75
N LEU A 6 -33.29 15.79 -30.63
CA LEU A 6 -31.83 15.70 -30.77
C LEU A 6 -31.06 16.45 -29.66
N ILE A 7 -31.69 17.36 -28.93
CA ILE A 7 -31.00 18.18 -27.92
C ILE A 7 -30.94 17.48 -26.55
N LEU A 8 -31.84 16.53 -26.26
CA LEU A 8 -31.91 15.89 -24.93
C LEU A 8 -30.89 14.75 -24.73
N GLY A 9 -30.35 14.17 -25.80
CA GLY A 9 -29.45 13.01 -25.73
C GLY A 9 -27.97 13.33 -25.52
N LEU A 10 -27.53 14.58 -25.73
CA LEU A 10 -26.11 14.93 -25.83
C LEU A 10 -25.44 15.33 -24.50
N ALA A 11 -26.17 15.37 -23.38
CA ALA A 11 -25.68 15.95 -22.13
C ALA A 11 -25.00 14.96 -21.15
N ILE A 12 -24.90 13.66 -21.46
CA ILE A 12 -24.49 12.63 -20.47
C ILE A 12 -22.99 12.24 -20.57
N ALA A 13 -22.24 12.71 -21.57
CA ALA A 13 -20.90 12.18 -21.85
C ALA A 13 -19.73 12.77 -21.01
N LEU A 14 -19.98 13.64 -20.03
CA LEU A 14 -18.93 14.36 -19.29
C LEU A 14 -18.68 13.85 -17.87
N ILE A 15 -19.19 12.68 -17.48
CA ILE A 15 -18.88 12.12 -16.15
C ILE A 15 -17.42 11.62 -16.19
N PRO A 16 -16.47 12.26 -15.48
CA PRO A 16 -15.17 11.65 -15.30
C PRO A 16 -15.40 10.36 -14.51
N ALA A 17 -14.95 9.23 -15.05
CA ALA A 17 -14.89 8.00 -14.28
C ALA A 17 -13.99 8.28 -13.06
N LEU A 18 -14.61 8.51 -11.90
CA LEU A 18 -13.92 8.60 -10.63
C LEU A 18 -13.46 7.18 -10.31
N ALA A 19 -12.35 6.75 -10.93
CA ALA A 19 -11.69 5.52 -10.58
C ALA A 19 -11.45 5.59 -9.07
N ASP A 20 -12.02 4.64 -8.35
CA ASP A 20 -12.11 4.62 -6.89
C ASP A 20 -10.70 4.65 -6.28
N ALA A 21 -10.17 5.87 -6.05
CA ALA A 21 -8.84 6.10 -5.50
C ALA A 21 -8.74 5.65 -4.03
N HIS A 22 -9.82 5.12 -3.46
CA HIS A 22 -9.97 4.82 -2.04
C HIS A 22 -9.34 3.49 -1.61
N ASN A 23 -8.73 2.72 -2.52
CA ASN A 23 -8.15 1.42 -2.19
C ASN A 23 -6.69 1.23 -2.64
N CYS A 24 -5.92 2.31 -2.75
CA CYS A 24 -4.50 2.26 -3.06
C CYS A 24 -3.70 1.69 -1.87
N LYS A 25 -3.54 0.37 -1.83
CA LYS A 25 -2.84 -0.37 -0.79
C LYS A 25 -1.81 -1.30 -1.40
N CYS A 26 -0.68 -1.45 -0.73
CA CYS A 26 0.31 -2.45 -1.10
C CYS A 26 0.05 -3.74 -0.33
N ARG A 27 0.28 -4.89 -0.97
CA ARG A 27 0.08 -6.21 -0.36
C ARG A 27 1.42 -6.85 -0.02
N ASN A 28 1.55 -7.36 1.20
CA ASN A 28 2.65 -8.23 1.60
C ASN A 28 2.09 -9.45 2.34
N ARG A 29 2.32 -10.66 1.81
CA ARG A 29 1.96 -11.95 2.45
C ARG A 29 0.54 -12.00 3.04
N GLY A 30 -0.47 -11.58 2.29
CA GLY A 30 -1.85 -11.61 2.83
C GLY A 30 -2.33 -10.27 3.39
N VAL A 31 -1.42 -9.42 3.85
CA VAL A 31 -1.72 -8.21 4.61
C VAL A 31 -1.65 -6.98 3.71
N MET A 32 -2.61 -6.08 3.87
CA MET A 32 -2.70 -4.82 3.13
C MET A 32 -2.09 -3.69 3.95
N PHE A 33 -1.29 -2.85 3.29
CA PHE A 33 -0.60 -1.70 3.85
C PHE A 33 -1.05 -0.45 3.12
N GLN A 34 -1.41 0.59 3.87
CA GLN A 34 -1.73 1.92 3.35
C GLN A 34 -0.47 2.61 2.81
N LEU A 35 -0.68 3.61 1.95
CA LEU A 35 0.39 4.50 1.52
C LEU A 35 1.15 5.10 2.72
N GLY A 36 2.47 5.17 2.62
CA GLY A 36 3.38 5.63 3.67
C GLY A 36 3.80 4.55 4.67
N GLN A 37 3.02 3.47 4.82
CA GLN A 37 3.40 2.38 5.73
C GLN A 37 4.59 1.59 5.20
N THR A 38 5.36 1.02 6.12
CA THR A 38 6.54 0.21 5.82
C THR A 38 6.30 -1.26 6.12
N SER A 39 6.97 -2.12 5.36
CA SER A 39 6.93 -3.56 5.55
C SER A 39 8.24 -4.21 5.12
N CYS A 40 8.64 -5.26 5.82
CA CYS A 40 9.76 -6.10 5.40
C CYS A 40 9.27 -7.04 4.29
N LEU A 41 9.82 -6.87 3.08
CA LEU A 41 9.52 -7.75 1.95
C LEU A 41 10.57 -8.86 1.88
N ARG A 42 10.13 -10.06 1.50
CA ARG A 42 11.01 -11.19 1.20
C ARG A 42 10.76 -11.63 -0.24
N VAL A 43 11.78 -11.52 -1.09
CA VAL A 43 11.72 -11.77 -2.53
C VAL A 43 13.00 -12.52 -2.91
N ASP A 44 12.88 -13.62 -3.65
CA ASP A 44 14.01 -14.44 -4.13
C ASP A 44 15.06 -14.80 -3.05
N GLY A 45 14.59 -15.12 -1.84
CA GLY A 45 15.46 -15.46 -0.70
C GLY A 45 16.12 -14.28 0.01
N GLY A 46 16.08 -13.08 -0.58
CA GLY A 46 16.52 -11.83 0.06
C GLY A 46 15.41 -11.16 0.88
N SER A 47 15.81 -10.21 1.74
CA SER A 47 14.87 -9.34 2.46
C SER A 47 15.30 -7.89 2.41
N TYR A 48 14.34 -6.98 2.26
CA TYR A 48 14.58 -5.54 2.31
C TYR A 48 13.38 -4.80 2.90
N LEU A 49 13.65 -3.66 3.53
CA LEU A 49 12.62 -2.78 4.03
C LEU A 49 12.08 -1.93 2.88
N ALA A 50 10.76 -1.93 2.73
CA ALA A 50 10.07 -1.14 1.71
C ALA A 50 8.98 -0.26 2.32
N ARG A 51 8.66 0.84 1.64
CA ARG A 51 7.51 1.70 1.92
C ARG A 51 6.48 1.56 0.81
N CYS A 52 5.21 1.50 1.18
CA CYS A 52 4.12 1.55 0.21
C CYS A 52 3.95 2.98 -0.31
N GLU A 53 4.09 3.18 -1.61
CA GLU A 53 4.02 4.49 -2.26
C GLU A 53 3.16 4.44 -3.52
N MET A 54 2.74 5.60 -3.99
CA MET A 54 2.14 5.75 -5.31
C MET A 54 3.23 5.97 -6.35
N LYS A 55 3.34 5.10 -7.34
CA LYS A 55 4.27 5.22 -8.47
C LYS A 55 3.49 5.03 -9.77
N LEU A 56 3.61 5.97 -10.71
CA LEU A 56 2.89 5.90 -12.00
C LEU A 56 1.38 5.61 -11.84
N ASN A 57 0.75 6.26 -10.87
CA ASN A 57 -0.68 6.13 -10.56
C ASN A 57 -1.12 4.73 -10.07
N VAL A 58 -0.17 3.89 -9.66
CA VAL A 58 -0.44 2.61 -8.98
C VAL A 58 0.27 2.53 -7.63
N SER A 59 -0.32 1.81 -6.67
CA SER A 59 0.35 1.50 -5.40
C SER A 59 1.46 0.49 -5.64
N SER A 60 2.68 0.83 -5.23
CA SER A 60 3.88 0.01 -5.40
C SER A 60 4.78 0.06 -4.17
N TRP A 61 5.62 -0.96 -4.03
CA TRP A 61 6.62 -1.04 -2.97
C TRP A 61 7.93 -0.37 -3.41
N THR A 62 8.35 0.66 -2.68
CA THR A 62 9.67 1.29 -2.87
C THR A 62 10.64 0.81 -1.80
N LYS A 63 11.76 0.23 -2.20
CA LYS A 63 12.84 -0.15 -1.28
C LYS A 63 13.46 1.10 -0.63
N ILE A 64 13.59 1.08 0.69
CA ILE A 64 14.16 2.19 1.47
C ILE A 64 15.42 1.80 2.25
N GLN A 65 15.64 0.50 2.50
CA GLN A 65 16.85 0.01 3.17
C GLN A 65 17.09 -1.47 2.83
N ASP A 66 18.37 -1.86 2.74
CA ASP A 66 18.80 -3.26 2.65
C ASP A 66 18.60 -4.01 3.97
N GLY A 67 18.09 -5.24 3.91
CA GLY A 67 17.72 -5.98 5.12
C GLY A 67 16.49 -5.40 5.81
N CYS A 68 16.11 -6.01 6.93
CA CYS A 68 14.97 -5.57 7.73
C CYS A 68 15.43 -5.28 9.17
N PRO A 69 14.83 -4.28 9.83
CA PRO A 69 15.18 -3.94 11.20
C PRO A 69 14.88 -5.11 12.14
N VAL A 70 15.82 -5.39 13.04
CA VAL A 70 15.69 -6.41 14.09
C VAL A 70 15.59 -5.71 15.45
N THR A 71 14.73 -6.21 16.32
CA THR A 71 14.71 -5.81 17.73
C THR A 71 15.36 -6.92 18.54
N GLN A 72 16.33 -6.58 19.38
CA GLN A 72 16.88 -7.51 20.36
C GLN A 72 16.06 -7.39 21.65
N ARG A 73 15.38 -8.47 22.02
CA ARG A 73 14.81 -8.59 23.36
C ARG A 73 15.96 -8.95 24.30
N VAL A 74 16.34 -8.01 25.18
CA VAL A 74 17.20 -8.35 26.32
C VAL A 74 16.31 -9.07 27.33
N GLU A 75 16.47 -10.38 27.42
CA GLU A 75 15.80 -11.18 28.44
C GLU A 75 16.51 -10.88 29.77
N SER A 76 15.89 -10.05 30.60
CA SER A 76 16.36 -9.77 31.95
C SER A 76 16.25 -11.06 32.76
N ILE A 77 17.37 -11.77 32.89
CA ILE A 77 17.50 -12.91 33.77
C ILE A 77 17.21 -12.39 35.19
N SER A 78 16.03 -12.73 35.71
CA SER A 78 15.66 -12.44 37.09
C SER A 78 16.67 -13.13 37.99
N SER A 79 17.55 -12.35 38.61
CA SER A 79 18.50 -12.75 39.67
C SER A 79 17.77 -13.19 40.95
N SER A 80 16.86 -14.16 40.85
CA SER A 80 16.10 -14.72 41.98
C SER A 80 16.71 -16.02 42.53
N ALA A 81 17.95 -16.37 42.13
CA ALA A 81 18.62 -17.60 42.57
C ALA A 81 19.75 -17.38 43.59
N TYR A 82 19.81 -16.21 44.23
CA TYR A 82 20.62 -16.00 45.44
C TYR A 82 19.72 -15.49 46.56
N HIS A 83 19.06 -16.41 47.25
CA HIS A 83 18.65 -16.27 48.65
C HIS A 83 18.48 -17.66 49.26
#